data_AF-A0A7K0A924-F1
#
_entry.id   AF-A0A7K0A924-F1
#
_cell.length_a   1.000
_cell.length_b   1.000
_cell.length_c   1.000
_cell.angle_alpha   90.00
_cell.angle_beta   90.00
_cell.angle_gamma   90.00
#
_symmetry.space_group_name_H-M   'P 1'
#
loop_
_entity.id
_entity.type
_entity.pdbx_description
1 polymer ?
#
loop_
_entity_poly.entity_id
_entity_poly.type
_entity_poly.pdbx_seq_one_letter_code
_entity_poly.pdbx_strand_id
1 'polypeptide(L)'
;MSEGRRARADERARRINAAAELLDAGVEVAEAARRIARRFGLSQRQARRYVEQAREVGEVAVPEPTVVFTVRLPASLVDRLRGHAHASGRTLSSLVAQAVAELLERLRAGRAGG
;
A
#
# COMPACT_ATOMS: atom_id res chain seq x y z
N MET A 1 1.47 9.20 16.15
CA MET A 1 0.76 10.00 15.11
C MET A 1 0.77 9.36 13.71
N SER A 2 1.78 8.58 13.30
CA SER A 2 1.88 8.04 11.92
C SER A 2 1.08 6.76 11.64
N GLU A 3 0.68 6.01 12.67
CA GLU A 3 -0.07 4.75 12.53
C GLU A 3 -1.52 4.98 12.08
N GLY A 4 -2.22 5.95 12.70
CA GLY A 4 -3.58 6.32 12.31
C GLY A 4 -3.73 7.00 10.94
N ARG A 5 -2.63 7.46 10.31
CA ARG A 5 -2.66 7.92 8.91
C ARG A 5 -2.53 6.76 7.93
N ARG A 6 -1.69 5.76 8.26
CA ARG A 6 -1.50 4.54 7.44
C ARG A 6 -2.72 3.64 7.46
N ALA A 7 -3.28 3.35 8.64
CA ALA A 7 -4.52 2.56 8.75
C ALA A 7 -5.67 3.17 7.92
N ARG A 8 -5.78 4.51 7.89
CA ARG A 8 -6.75 5.24 7.06
C ARG A 8 -6.44 5.19 5.56
N ALA A 9 -5.16 5.11 5.18
CA ALA A 9 -4.75 4.94 3.79
C ALA A 9 -5.05 3.52 3.29
N ASP A 10 -4.76 2.48 4.09
CA ASP A 10 -5.03 1.09 3.74
C ASP A 10 -6.53 0.80 3.65
N GLU A 11 -7.30 1.37 4.57
CA GLU A 11 -8.75 1.25 4.56
C GLU A 11 -9.35 1.99 3.34
N ARG A 12 -8.80 3.15 2.99
CA ARG A 12 -9.18 3.87 1.77
C ARG A 12 -8.87 3.06 0.51
N ALA A 13 -7.67 2.50 0.39
CA ALA A 13 -7.28 1.70 -0.76
C ALA A 13 -8.18 0.48 -0.92
N ARG A 14 -8.46 -0.23 0.18
CA ARG A 14 -9.41 -1.37 0.19
C ARG A 14 -10.81 -0.99 -0.28
N ARG A 15 -11.33 0.16 0.12
CA ARG A 15 -12.66 0.65 -0.31
C ARG A 15 -12.70 1.04 -1.79
N ILE A 16 -11.61 1.58 -2.31
CA ILE A 16 -11.49 1.93 -3.74
C ILE A 16 -11.39 0.65 -4.58
N ASN A 17 -10.56 -0.32 -4.19
CA ASN A 17 -10.45 -1.58 -4.94
C ASN A 17 -11.73 -2.39 -4.93
N ALA A 18 -12.42 -2.49 -3.78
CA ALA A 18 -13.72 -3.15 -3.73
C ALA A 18 -14.78 -2.46 -4.61
N ALA A 19 -14.63 -1.16 -4.87
CA ALA A 19 -15.49 -0.45 -5.80
C ALA A 19 -15.07 -0.69 -7.26
N ALA A 20 -13.76 -0.77 -7.55
CA ALA A 20 -13.23 -1.13 -8.87
C ALA A 20 -13.72 -2.52 -9.29
N GLU A 21 -13.64 -3.53 -8.41
CA GLU A 21 -14.17 -4.88 -8.66
C GLU A 21 -15.65 -4.88 -9.07
N LEU A 22 -16.47 -4.02 -8.46
CA LEU A 22 -17.89 -3.89 -8.81
C LEU A 22 -18.10 -3.24 -10.17
N LEU A 23 -17.30 -2.21 -10.49
CA LEU A 23 -17.36 -1.54 -11.78
C LEU A 23 -16.89 -2.48 -12.92
N ASP A 24 -15.82 -3.25 -12.69
CA ASP A 24 -15.32 -4.25 -13.64
C ASP A 24 -16.33 -5.38 -13.87
N ALA A 25 -17.12 -5.72 -12.85
CA ALA A 25 -18.25 -6.64 -12.96
C ALA A 25 -19.49 -6.01 -13.66
N GLY A 26 -19.40 -4.77 -14.15
CA GLY A 26 -20.47 -4.08 -14.87
C GLY A 26 -21.56 -3.49 -13.97
N VAL A 27 -21.30 -3.32 -12.66
CA VAL A 27 -22.28 -2.73 -11.74
C VAL A 27 -22.31 -1.22 -11.89
N GLU A 28 -23.50 -0.65 -12.14
CA GLU A 28 -23.70 0.80 -12.21
C GLU A 28 -23.27 1.55 -10.95
N VAL A 29 -22.70 2.74 -11.12
CA VAL A 29 -22.09 3.57 -10.05
C VAL A 29 -23.02 3.75 -8.84
N ALA A 30 -24.31 3.97 -9.07
CA ALA A 30 -25.29 4.17 -7.99
C ALA A 30 -25.53 2.89 -7.17
N GLU A 31 -25.55 1.73 -7.82
CA GLU A 31 -25.71 0.44 -7.15
C GLU A 31 -24.41 0.01 -6.45
N ALA A 32 -23.26 0.23 -7.09
CA ALA A 32 -21.96 0.03 -6.48
C ALA A 32 -21.81 0.88 -5.20
N ALA A 33 -22.23 2.15 -5.23
CA ALA A 33 -22.20 3.03 -4.06
C ALA A 33 -23.07 2.53 -2.91
N ARG A 34 -24.27 1.99 -3.19
CA ARG A 34 -25.13 1.37 -2.17
C ARG A 34 -24.49 0.12 -1.57
N ARG A 35 -23.88 -0.73 -2.39
CA ARG A 35 -23.18 -1.95 -1.93
C ARG A 35 -21.97 -1.62 -1.07
N ILE A 36 -21.15 -0.65 -1.48
CA ILE A 36 -19.99 -0.18 -0.70
C ILE A 36 -20.44 0.48 0.61
N ALA A 37 -21.51 1.28 0.60
CA ALA A 37 -22.06 1.88 1.81
C ALA A 37 -22.46 0.82 2.85
N ARG A 38 -23.18 -0.23 2.41
CA ARG A 38 -23.58 -1.35 3.28
C ARG A 38 -22.37 -2.16 3.75
N ARG A 39 -21.45 -2.50 2.84
CA ARG A 39 -20.30 -3.37 3.13
C ARG A 39 -19.36 -2.76 4.19
N PHE A 40 -19.19 -1.44 4.18
CA PHE A 40 -18.22 -0.75 5.05
C PHE A 40 -18.88 0.17 6.09
N GLY A 41 -20.20 0.15 6.25
CA GLY A 41 -20.92 1.01 7.20
C GLY A 41 -20.75 2.52 6.92
N LEU A 42 -20.63 2.89 5.64
CA LEU A 42 -20.36 4.27 5.22
C LEU A 42 -21.64 5.02 4.87
N SER A 43 -21.59 6.36 4.95
CA SER A 43 -22.61 7.18 4.31
C SER A 43 -22.61 6.98 2.79
N GLN A 44 -23.78 7.08 2.15
CA GLN A 44 -23.88 6.94 0.69
C GLN A 44 -23.01 7.96 -0.06
N ARG A 45 -22.84 9.17 0.48
CA ARG A 45 -21.99 10.21 -0.12
C ARG A 45 -20.51 9.81 -0.11
N GLN A 46 -20.01 9.22 0.98
CA GLN A 46 -18.64 8.72 1.06
C GLN A 46 -18.43 7.50 0.16
N ALA A 47 -19.38 6.56 0.15
CA ALA A 47 -19.32 5.41 -0.72
C ALA A 47 -19.30 5.82 -2.20
N ARG A 48 -20.16 6.76 -2.59
CA ARG A 48 -20.15 7.31 -3.96
C ARG A 48 -18.81 7.93 -4.31
N ARG A 49 -18.18 8.68 -3.39
CA ARG A 49 -16.85 9.26 -3.61
C ARG A 49 -15.79 8.18 -3.91
N TYR A 50 -15.82 7.05 -3.23
CA TYR A 50 -14.88 5.96 -3.49
C TYR A 50 -15.15 5.25 -4.81
N VAL A 51 -16.42 5.10 -5.20
CA VAL A 51 -16.79 4.50 -6.50
C VAL A 51 -16.39 5.40 -7.66
N GLU A 52 -16.66 6.71 -7.58
CA GLU A 52 -16.21 7.66 -8.61
C GLU A 52 -14.68 7.69 -8.68
N GLN A 53 -13.99 7.64 -7.53
CA GLN A 53 -12.54 7.53 -7.51
C GLN A 53 -12.05 6.21 -8.15
N ALA A 54 -12.65 5.06 -7.85
CA ALA A 54 -12.31 3.79 -8.47
C ALA A 54 -12.52 3.81 -9.99
N ARG A 55 -13.53 4.53 -10.48
CA ARG A 55 -13.75 4.74 -11.91
C ARG A 55 -12.63 5.55 -12.57
N GLU A 56 -12.07 6.52 -11.86
CA GLU A 56 -10.99 7.38 -12.37
C GLU A 56 -9.62 6.70 -12.36
N VAL A 57 -9.27 6.00 -11.27
CA VAL A 57 -7.91 5.45 -11.06
C VAL A 57 -7.82 3.93 -11.19
N GLY A 58 -8.93 3.21 -11.28
CA GLY A 58 -8.96 1.75 -11.25
C GLY A 58 -8.53 1.19 -9.88
N GLU A 59 -7.95 -0.02 -9.91
CA GLU A 59 -7.35 -0.62 -8.72
C GLU A 59 -6.12 0.16 -8.25
N VAL A 60 -6.07 0.45 -6.96
CA VAL A 60 -4.94 1.11 -6.30
C VAL A 60 -4.17 0.11 -5.45
N ALA A 61 -2.83 0.23 -5.41
CA ALA A 61 -2.02 -0.60 -4.53
C ALA A 61 -2.46 -0.38 -3.07
N VAL A 62 -2.95 -1.44 -2.42
CA VAL A 62 -3.18 -1.41 -0.97
C VAL A 62 -1.81 -1.45 -0.32
N PRO A 63 -1.42 -0.42 0.45
CA PRO A 63 -0.15 -0.47 1.16
C PRO A 63 -0.14 -1.70 2.07
N GLU A 64 0.86 -2.54 1.89
CA GLU A 64 1.02 -3.71 2.75
C GLU A 64 1.26 -3.23 4.19
N PRO A 65 0.60 -3.83 5.20
CA PRO A 65 0.82 -3.46 6.60
C PRO A 65 2.31 -3.55 6.96
N THR A 66 2.89 -2.41 7.35
CA THR A 66 4.31 -2.37 7.74
C THR A 66 4.47 -2.72 9.21
N VAL A 67 5.35 -3.66 9.53
CA VAL A 67 5.76 -3.97 10.91
C VAL A 67 7.11 -3.34 11.24
N VAL A 68 7.35 -3.04 12.52
CA VAL A 68 8.69 -2.60 12.97
C VAL A 68 9.61 -3.82 13.02
N PHE A 69 10.70 -3.76 12.26
CA PHE A 69 11.76 -4.76 12.25
C PHE A 69 13.05 -4.12 12.75
N THR A 70 13.57 -4.60 13.87
CA THR A 70 14.79 -4.06 14.50
C THR A 70 15.93 -5.05 14.36
N VAL A 71 17.07 -4.58 13.83
CA VAL A 71 18.29 -5.37 13.66
C VAL A 71 19.48 -4.60 14.21
N ARG A 72 20.51 -5.31 14.66
CA ARG A 72 21.80 -4.72 14.98
C ARG A 72 22.64 -4.63 13.71
N LEU A 73 23.19 -3.45 13.44
CA LEU A 73 24.09 -3.18 12.32
C LEU A 73 25.30 -2.40 12.83
N PRO A 74 26.47 -2.50 12.16
CA PRO A 74 27.59 -1.63 12.44
C PRO A 74 27.20 -0.15 12.32
N ALA A 75 27.66 0.70 13.24
CA ALA A 75 27.31 2.12 13.26
C ALA A 75 27.64 2.83 11.94
N SER A 76 28.82 2.54 11.38
CA SER A 76 29.26 3.06 10.09
C SER A 76 28.32 2.72 8.93
N LEU A 77 27.66 1.56 8.96
CA LEU A 77 26.66 1.19 7.96
C LEU A 77 25.37 1.99 8.14
N VAL A 78 24.92 2.18 9.38
CA VAL A 78 23.74 2.99 9.69
C VAL A 78 23.93 4.44 9.23
N ASP A 79 25.11 5.01 9.44
CA ASP A 79 25.43 6.38 9.03
C ASP A 79 25.44 6.53 7.50
N ARG A 80 25.99 5.55 6.78
CA ARG A 80 25.94 5.53 5.31
C ARG A 80 24.51 5.42 4.79
N LEU A 81 23.68 4.57 5.39
CA LEU A 81 22.26 4.44 5.01
C LEU A 81 21.50 5.75 5.24
N ARG A 82 21.73 6.42 6.38
CA ARG A 82 21.14 7.73 6.69
C ARG A 82 21.58 8.80 5.70
N GLY A 83 22.87 8.88 5.40
CA GLY A 83 23.42 9.82 4.42
C GLY A 83 22.82 9.62 3.03
N HIS A 84 22.72 8.38 2.57
CA HIS A 84 22.12 8.07 1.26
C HIS A 84 20.62 8.37 1.21
N ALA A 85 19.87 8.01 2.26
CA ALA A 85 18.45 8.33 2.37
C ALA A 85 18.21 9.84 2.29
N HIS A 86 19.03 10.63 3.00
CA HIS A 86 18.95 12.08 2.95
C HIS A 86 19.26 12.64 1.56
N ALA A 87 20.36 12.21 0.94
CA ALA A 87 20.77 12.68 -0.39
C ALA A 87 19.77 12.30 -1.50
N SER A 88 19.10 11.15 -1.37
CA SER A 88 18.10 10.67 -2.34
C SER A 88 16.67 11.15 -2.07
N GLY A 89 16.42 11.86 -0.96
CA GLY A 89 15.07 12.26 -0.55
C GLY A 89 14.15 11.08 -0.18
N ARG A 90 14.72 9.90 0.10
CA ARG A 90 13.98 8.67 0.45
C ARG A 90 13.95 8.45 1.95
N THR A 91 12.94 7.73 2.44
CA THR A 91 12.93 7.29 3.83
C THR A 91 13.84 6.08 4.01
N LEU A 92 14.44 5.93 5.20
CA LEU A 92 15.22 4.73 5.54
C LEU A 92 14.39 3.44 5.33
N SER A 93 13.12 3.45 5.73
CA SER A 93 12.23 2.30 5.57
C SER A 93 12.02 1.92 4.10
N SER A 94 11.82 2.89 3.19
CA SER A 94 11.62 2.57 1.77
C SER A 94 12.89 2.08 1.09
N LEU A 95 14.04 2.62 1.50
CA LEU A 95 15.34 2.18 1.02
C LEU A 95 15.65 0.75 1.48
N VAL A 96 15.47 0.46 2.77
CA VAL A 96 15.71 -0.87 3.34
C VAL A 96 14.74 -1.89 2.78
N ALA A 97 13.45 -1.55 2.64
CA ALA A 97 12.45 -2.44 2.04
C ALA A 97 12.83 -2.86 0.61
N GLN A 98 13.26 -1.90 -0.23
CA GLN A 98 13.73 -2.22 -1.58
C GLN A 98 14.95 -3.14 -1.56
N ALA A 99 15.98 -2.79 -0.78
CA ALA A 99 17.21 -3.58 -0.73
C ALA A 99 16.96 -5.02 -0.26
N VAL A 100 16.07 -5.20 0.72
CA VAL A 100 15.69 -6.53 1.23
C VAL A 100 14.88 -7.30 0.18
N ALA A 101 13.94 -6.66 -0.52
CA ALA A 101 13.18 -7.31 -1.58
C ALA A 101 14.09 -7.83 -2.71
N GLU A 102 14.99 -6.98 -3.20
CA GLU A 102 15.97 -7.35 -4.25
C GLU A 102 16.88 -8.49 -3.80
N LEU A 103 17.34 -8.47 -2.54
CA LEU A 103 18.14 -9.55 -1.97
C LEU A 103 17.35 -10.88 -1.95
N LEU A 104 16.09 -10.85 -1.50
CA LEU A 104 15.25 -12.05 -1.43
C LEU A 104 14.97 -12.65 -2.81
N GLU A 105 14.71 -11.82 -3.83
CA GLU A 105 14.56 -12.27 -5.21
C GLU A 105 15.83 -12.97 -5.73
N ARG A 106 17.00 -12.38 -5.49
CA ARG A 106 18.29 -12.99 -5.85
C ARG A 106 18.52 -14.33 -5.16
N LEU A 107 18.16 -14.43 -3.87
CA LEU A 107 18.29 -15.67 -3.09
C LEU A 107 17.30 -16.76 -3.53
N ARG A 108 16.15 -16.39 -4.10
CA ARG A 108 15.20 -17.35 -4.71
C ARG A 108 15.73 -17.85 -6.04
N ALA A 109 16.16 -16.94 -6.91
CA ALA A 109 16.72 -17.29 -8.21
C ALA A 109 17.94 -18.22 -8.10
N GLY A 110 18.83 -17.97 -7.13
CA GLY A 110 19.99 -18.82 -6.87
C GLY A 110 19.67 -20.23 -6.35
N ARG A 111 18.48 -20.46 -5.77
CA ARG A 111 18.02 -21.78 -5.32
C ARG A 111 17.30 -22.58 -6.40
N ALA A 112 16.75 -21.92 -7.41
CA ALA A 112 16.05 -22.57 -8.52
C ALA A 112 17.00 -23.06 -9.63
N GLY A 113 18.26 -22.61 -9.62
CA GLY A 113 19.29 -22.99 -10.58
C GLY A 113 20.39 -23.90 -10.05
N GLY A 114 20.16 -24.60 -8.93
CA GLY A 114 21.11 -25.52 -8.29
C GLY A 114 20.53 -26.90 -8.06
#